data_AF-W2LTR1-F1
#
_entry.id   AF-W2LTR1-F1
#
_cell.length_a   1.000
_cell.length_b   1.000
_cell.length_c   1.000
_cell.angle_alpha   90.00
_cell.angle_beta   90.00
_cell.angle_gamma   90.00
#
_symmetry.space_group_name_H-M   'P 1'
#
loop_
_entity.id
_entity.type
_entity.pdbx_description
1 polymer ?
#
loop_
_entity_poly.entity_id
_entity_poly.type
_entity_poly.pdbx_seq_one_letter_code
_entity_poly.pdbx_strand_id
1 'polypeptide(L)' 'MASLRDRLIGRRLDCSVSMNFMFDGETGRVATIETYIDLMAALFRVLGSLENVSQVLDHALV' A
#
# COMPACT_ATOMS: atom_id res chain seq x y z
N MET A 1 12.64 -9.61 -21.04
CA MET A 1 11.44 -9.23 -20.27
C MET A 1 11.91 -8.32 -19.13
N ALA A 2 11.17 -7.25 -18.81
CA ALA A 2 11.54 -6.36 -17.71
C ALA A 2 11.41 -7.10 -16.36
N SER A 3 12.33 -6.85 -15.43
CA SER A 3 12.27 -7.46 -14.08
C SER A 3 11.06 -6.93 -13.30
N LEU A 4 10.64 -7.61 -12.22
CA LEU A 4 9.57 -7.09 -11.35
C LEU A 4 9.92 -5.72 -10.76
N ARG A 5 11.20 -5.48 -10.45
CA ARG A 5 11.71 -4.17 -10.02
C ARG A 5 11.48 -3.11 -11.08
N ASP A 6 11.82 -3.39 -12.34
CA ASP A 6 11.67 -2.40 -13.44
C ASP A 6 10.21 -2.02 -13.68
N ARG A 7 9.28 -2.93 -13.37
CA ARG A 7 7.84 -2.67 -13.49
C ARG A 7 7.29 -1.76 -12.38
N LEU A 8 8.01 -1.65 -11.27
CA LEU A 8 7.63 -0.82 -10.11
C LEU A 8 8.32 0.55 -10.12
N ILE A 9 9.55 0.64 -10.64
CA ILE A 9 10.29 1.91 -10.69
C ILE A 9 9.51 2.94 -11.52
N GLY A 10 9.28 4.12 -10.93
CA GLY A 10 8.55 5.22 -11.55
C GLY A 10 7.05 4.96 -11.70
N ARG A 11 6.52 3.84 -11.18
CA ARG A 11 5.11 3.51 -11.29
C ARG A 11 4.33 4.10 -10.12
N ARG A 12 3.33 4.93 -10.43
CA ARG A 12 2.32 5.32 -9.44
C ARG A 12 1.40 4.12 -9.20
N LEU A 13 1.30 3.69 -7.94
CA LEU A 13 0.32 2.71 -7.51
C LEU A 13 -1.00 3.43 -7.21
N ASP A 14 -2.07 2.96 -7.84
CA ASP A 14 -3.43 3.35 -7.47
C ASP A 14 -3.88 2.40 -6.36
N CYS A 15 -4.10 2.95 -5.17
CA CYS A 15 -4.44 2.18 -3.96
C CYS A 15 -5.79 2.65 -3.41
N SER A 16 -6.63 1.69 -3.04
CA SER A 16 -7.77 1.99 -2.17
C SER A 16 -7.25 2.24 -0.76
N VAL A 17 -7.63 3.36 -0.15
CA VAL A 17 -7.18 3.76 1.18
C VAL A 17 -8.38 4.19 2.01
N SER A 18 -8.48 3.70 3.24
CA SER A 18 -9.36 4.24 4.27
C SER A 18 -8.53 4.72 5.46
N MET A 19 -9.01 5.79 6.10
CA MET A 19 -8.34 6.40 7.25
C MET A 19 -9.35 6.64 8.36
N ASN A 20 -9.00 6.24 9.58
CA ASN A 20 -9.74 6.56 10.78
C ASN A 20 -8.98 7.63 11.56
N PHE A 21 -9.65 8.76 11.80
CA PHE A 21 -9.12 9.87 12.59
C PHE A 21 -9.71 9.82 14.00
N MET A 22 -8.87 9.65 15.00
CA MET A 22 -9.26 9.74 16.40
C MET A 22 -8.86 11.12 16.93
N PHE A 23 -9.85 11.87 17.40
CA PHE A 23 -9.64 13.22 17.90
C PHE A 23 -9.53 13.22 19.42
N ASP A 24 -8.62 14.03 19.97
CA ASP A 24 -8.55 14.26 21.42
C ASP A 24 -9.75 15.09 21.90
N GLY A 25 -10.15 14.86 23.16
CA GLY A 25 -11.29 15.52 23.76
C GLY A 25 -11.02 16.94 24.28
N GLU A 26 -9.76 17.35 24.42
CA GLU A 26 -9.39 18.63 25.04
C GLU A 26 -9.30 19.77 24.02
N THR A 27 -8.67 19.49 22.88
CA THR A 27 -8.38 20.44 21.80
C THR A 27 -9.17 20.13 20.52
N GLY A 28 -9.74 18.92 20.41
CA GLY A 28 -10.48 18.48 19.23
C GLY A 28 -9.56 18.25 18.02
N ARG A 29 -8.26 18.03 18.23
CA ARG A 29 -7.28 17.75 17.17
C ARG A 29 -7.12 16.25 17.00
N VAL A 30 -6.55 15.84 15.87
CA VAL A 30 -6.27 14.43 15.61
C VAL A 30 -5.14 13.96 16.53
N ALA A 31 -5.45 13.04 17.43
CA ALA A 31 -4.48 12.38 18.30
C ALA A 31 -3.85 11.15 17.62
N THR A 32 -4.65 10.40 16.86
CA THR A 32 -4.22 9.18 16.18
C THR A 32 -4.85 9.07 14.81
N ILE A 33 -4.08 8.55 13.85
CA ILE A 33 -4.56 8.15 12.53
C ILE A 33 -4.29 6.67 12.36
N GLU A 34 -5.33 5.90 12.09
CA GLU A 34 -5.18 4.54 11.57
C GLU A 34 -5.41 4.56 10.07
N THR A 35 -4.50 3.96 9.31
CA THR A 35 -4.59 3.91 7.84
C THR A 35 -4.64 2.47 7.38
N TYR A 36 -5.60 2.15 6.52
CA TYR A 36 -5.73 0.85 5.88
C TYR A 36 -5.55 1.04 4.37
N ILE A 37 -4.62 0.29 3.78
CA ILE A 37 -4.26 0.39 2.36
C ILE A 37 -4.38 -0.99 1.73
N ASP A 38 -5.16 -1.10 0.65
CA ASP A 38 -5.16 -2.31 -0.19
C ASP A 38 -3.98 -2.28 -1.16
N LEU A 39 -2.79 -2.56 -0.62
CA LEU A 39 -1.56 -2.62 -1.40
C LEU A 39 -1.53 -3.85 -2.31
N MET A 40 -2.18 -4.95 -1.90
CA MET A 40 -2.25 -6.19 -2.67
C MET A 40 -2.92 -5.99 -4.03
N ALA A 41 -4.10 -5.36 -4.06
CA ALA A 41 -4.79 -5.08 -5.31
C ALA A 41 -4.01 -4.12 -6.21
N ALA A 42 -3.34 -3.13 -5.61
CA ALA A 42 -2.53 -2.16 -6.34
C ALA A 42 -1.32 -2.82 -7.02
N LEU A 43 -0.59 -3.69 -6.31
CA LEU A 43 0.53 -4.44 -6.85
C LEU A 43 0.06 -5.44 -7.92
N PHE A 44 -1.07 -6.13 -7.70
CA PHE A 44 -1.61 -7.06 -8.68
C PHE A 44 -1.91 -6.38 -10.02
N ARG A 45 -2.46 -5.15 -10.02
CA ARG A 45 -2.70 -4.37 -11.25
C ARG A 45 -1.41 -4.09 -12.05
N VAL A 46 -0.28 -3.90 -11.38
CA VAL A 46 1.01 -3.61 -12.02
C VAL A 46 1.75 -4.90 -12.41
N LEU A 47 1.68 -5.91 -11.55
CA LEU A 47 2.48 -7.14 -11.63
C LEU A 47 1.75 -8.29 -12.35
N GLY A 48 0.44 -8.22 -12.51
CA GLY A 48 -0.38 -9.07 -13.37
C GLY A 48 -0.54 -10.52 -12.90
N SER A 49 0.05 -10.92 -11.77
CA SER A 49 -0.13 -12.23 -11.17
C SER A 49 0.11 -12.18 -9.66
N LEU A 50 -0.58 -13.05 -8.90
CA LEU A 50 -0.38 -13.17 -7.46
C LEU A 50 1.01 -13.72 -7.12
N GLU A 51 1.59 -14.57 -7.97
CA GLU A 51 2.96 -15.06 -7.83
C GLU A 51 3.98 -13.91 -7.83
N ASN A 52 3.86 -12.98 -8.78
CA ASN A 52 4.74 -11.81 -8.85
C ASN A 52 4.55 -10.88 -7.65
N VAL A 53 3.31 -10.73 -7.15
CA VAL A 53 3.02 -9.95 -5.93
C VAL A 53 3.67 -10.62 -4.72
N SER A 54 3.52 -11.93 -4.58
CA SER A 54 4.14 -12.73 -3.52
C SER A 54 5.67 -12.57 -3.54
N GLN A 55 6.29 -12.66 -4.72
CA GLN A 55 7.74 -12.51 -4.87
C GLN A 55 8.25 -11.12 -4.45
N VAL A 56 7.47 -10.06 -4.70
CA VAL A 56 7.84 -8.69 -4.29
C VAL A 56 7.66 -8.49 -2.78
N LEU A 57 6.69 -9.17 -2.17
CA LEU A 57 6.38 -9.04 -0.74
C LEU A 57 7.13 -10.03 0.16
N ASP A 58 7.77 -11.06 -0.41
CA ASP A 58 8.46 -12.14 0.34
C ASP A 58 9.50 -11.63 1.35
N HIS A 59 10.07 -10.45 1.10
CA HIS A 59 11.05 -9.80 1.98
C HIS A 59 10.63 -8.39 2.40
N ALA A 60 9.34 -8.06 2.26
CA ALA A 60 8.82 -6.80 2.76
C ALA A 60 8.79 -6.81 4.30
N LEU A 61 9.24 -5.72 4.92
CA LEU A 61 9.13 -5.54 6.37
C LEU A 61 7.71 -5.06 6.72
N VAL A 62 7.15 -5.60 7.80
CA VAL A 62 5.89 -5.14 8.42
C VAL A 62 6.23 -4.28 9.63
#